data_AF-B7PEQ6-F1
#
_entry.id   AF-B7PEQ6-F1
#
_cell.length_a   1.000
_cell.length_b   1.000
_cell.length_c   1.000
_cell.angle_alpha   90.00
_cell.angle_beta   90.00
_cell.angle_gamma   90.00
#
_symmetry.space_group_name_H-M   'P 1'
#
loop_
_entity.id
_entity.type
_entity.pdbx_description
1 polymer ?
#
loop_
_entity_poly.entity_id
_entity_poly.type
_entity_poly.pdbx_seq_one_letter_code
_entity_poly.pdbx_strand_id
1 'polypeptide(L)'
;MDTSIDPCDSLIGYVCSRWKKVHPEILTPFRFVEKEVVIPLQRDLLRMFVNPLQTSAMEKVTAAVQNCYAIRRNRLENLRALSEFLANNGFQLPPVSGQPVPSPLELLITLNFRLRIPLLFALRPAIDLRTDDRKILTVMTDMYNLERFAFVSIN
;
A
#
# COMPACT_ATOMS: atom_id res chain seq x y z
N MET A 1 -21.10 19.48 17.75
CA MET A 1 -22.55 19.22 17.78
C MET A 1 -23.31 20.54 17.70
N ASP A 2 -24.44 20.58 17.01
CA ASP A 2 -25.36 21.71 16.95
C ASP A 2 -26.69 21.33 17.60
N THR A 3 -26.91 21.86 18.79
CA THR A 3 -28.07 21.55 19.63
C THR A 3 -29.37 22.17 19.14
N SER A 4 -29.33 22.93 18.04
CA SER A 4 -30.53 23.48 17.39
C SER A 4 -31.19 22.51 16.41
N ILE A 5 -30.53 21.41 16.05
CA ILE A 5 -31.06 20.37 15.16
C ILE A 5 -31.55 19.21 16.02
N ASP A 6 -32.76 18.70 15.79
CA ASP A 6 -33.21 17.48 16.46
C ASP A 6 -32.42 16.27 15.94
N PRO A 7 -31.73 15.49 16.80
CA PRO A 7 -31.03 14.27 16.36
C PRO A 7 -31.95 13.21 15.77
N CYS A 8 -33.24 13.22 16.09
CA CYS A 8 -34.25 12.31 15.51
C CYS A 8 -34.54 12.65 14.05
N ASP A 9 -34.43 13.93 13.67
CA ASP A 9 -34.62 14.39 12.29
C ASP A 9 -33.33 14.29 11.48
N SER A 10 -32.17 14.59 12.08
CA SER A 10 -30.87 14.41 11.43
C SER A 10 -29.74 14.26 12.44
N LEU A 11 -29.37 13.01 12.76
CA LEU A 11 -28.23 12.71 13.63
C LEU A 11 -26.91 13.27 13.06
N ILE A 12 -26.71 13.19 11.74
CA ILE A 12 -25.52 13.75 11.08
C ILE A 12 -25.51 15.28 11.19
N GLY A 13 -26.67 15.93 10.99
CA GLY A 13 -26.82 17.36 11.21
C GLY A 13 -26.49 17.76 12.64
N TYR A 14 -27.06 17.08 13.63
CA TYR A 14 -26.79 17.33 15.04
C TYR A 14 -25.30 17.16 15.40
N VAL A 15 -24.65 16.07 14.95
CA VAL A 15 -23.26 15.79 15.34
C VAL A 15 -22.25 16.64 14.55
N CYS A 16 -22.40 16.68 13.23
CA CYS A 16 -21.35 17.14 12.30
C CYS A 16 -21.55 18.56 11.74
N SER A 17 -22.71 19.21 11.90
CA SER A 17 -22.98 20.55 11.32
C SER A 17 -21.97 21.63 11.72
N ARG A 18 -21.42 21.58 12.93
CA ARG A 18 -20.37 22.52 13.37
C ARG A 18 -19.00 22.23 12.76
N TRP A 19 -18.75 21.04 12.22
CA TRP A 19 -17.47 20.68 11.62
C TRP A 19 -17.09 21.66 10.50
N LYS A 20 -18.01 21.91 9.57
CA LYS A 20 -17.78 22.85 8.45
C LYS A 20 -17.56 24.29 8.90
N LYS A 21 -18.07 24.67 10.08
CA LYS A 21 -17.87 26.02 10.65
C LYS A 21 -16.48 26.17 11.28
N VAL A 22 -16.00 25.13 11.96
CA VAL A 22 -14.70 25.13 12.66
C VAL A 22 -13.55 24.81 11.71
N HIS A 23 -13.79 23.96 10.71
CA HIS A 23 -12.81 23.51 9.73
C HIS A 23 -13.32 23.75 8.29
N PRO A 24 -13.42 25.02 7.84
CA PRO A 24 -14.06 25.37 6.57
C PRO A 24 -13.39 24.77 5.33
N GLU A 25 -12.08 24.55 5.40
CA GLU A 25 -11.28 23.98 4.29
C GLU A 25 -11.16 22.46 4.34
N ILE A 26 -11.62 21.81 5.41
CA ILE A 26 -11.43 20.38 5.62
C ILE A 26 -12.75 19.64 5.48
N LEU A 27 -12.93 19.04 4.30
CA LEU A 27 -14.16 18.36 3.91
C LEU A 27 -14.51 17.17 4.80
N THR A 28 -13.52 16.46 5.35
CA THR A 28 -13.74 15.26 6.16
C THR A 28 -12.79 15.18 7.35
N PRO A 29 -13.20 14.55 8.47
CA PRO A 29 -12.30 14.28 9.59
C PRO A 29 -11.04 13.50 9.20
N PHE A 30 -11.11 12.62 8.18
CA PHE A 30 -9.95 11.88 7.69
C PHE A 30 -8.89 12.79 7.05
N ARG A 31 -9.32 13.83 6.32
CA ARG A 31 -8.40 14.84 5.78
C ARG A 31 -7.74 15.66 6.90
N PHE A 32 -8.44 15.88 8.01
CA PHE A 32 -7.86 16.52 9.19
C PHE A 32 -6.77 15.64 9.81
N VAL A 33 -7.01 14.34 9.97
CA VAL A 33 -6.00 13.39 10.45
C VAL A 33 -4.78 13.34 9.51
N GLU A 34 -5.00 13.35 8.19
CA GLU A 34 -3.92 13.43 7.22
C GLU A 34 -3.08 14.69 7.44
N LYS A 35 -3.74 15.85 7.60
CA LYS A 35 -3.07 17.14 7.81
C LYS A 35 -2.31 17.24 9.13
N GLU A 36 -2.91 16.79 10.23
CA GLU A 36 -2.38 16.98 11.59
C GLU A 36 -1.47 15.86 12.06
N VAL A 37 -1.58 14.66 11.48
CA VAL A 37 -0.81 13.48 11.92
C VAL A 37 0.14 13.01 10.82
N VAL A 38 -0.40 12.72 9.63
CA VAL A 38 0.39 12.08 8.57
C VAL A 38 1.45 13.03 8.02
N ILE A 39 1.09 14.28 7.70
CA ILE A 39 2.03 15.26 7.15
C ILE A 39 3.16 15.61 8.15
N PRO A 40 2.89 15.90 9.44
CA PRO A 40 3.96 16.14 10.41
C PRO A 40 4.86 14.93 10.61
N LEU A 41 4.28 13.73 10.79
CA LEU A 41 5.06 12.51 10.94
C LEU A 41 5.97 12.28 9.73
N GLN A 42 5.45 12.46 8.52
CA GLN A 42 6.25 12.37 7.31
C GLN A 42 7.41 13.37 7.31
N ARG A 43 7.17 14.62 7.72
CA ARG A 43 8.21 15.66 7.81
C ARG A 43 9.29 15.28 8.82
N ASP A 44 8.90 14.71 9.95
CA ASP A 44 9.81 14.28 11.01
C ASP A 44 10.66 13.10 10.55
N LEU A 45 10.06 12.09 9.91
CA LEU A 45 10.77 10.97 9.32
C LEU A 45 11.78 11.42 8.25
N LEU A 46 11.45 12.44 7.45
CA LEU A 46 12.38 12.96 6.45
C LEU A 46 13.58 13.73 7.04
N ARG A 47 13.50 14.15 8.31
CA ARG A 47 14.58 14.88 9.02
C ARG A 47 15.35 14.01 10.00
N MET A 48 14.79 12.87 10.38
CA MET A 48 15.35 11.96 11.35
C MET A 48 16.67 11.36 10.83
N PHE A 49 17.69 11.34 11.69
CA PHE A 49 18.94 10.64 11.40
C PHE A 49 18.69 9.12 11.36
N VAL A 50 19.24 8.46 10.35
CA VAL A 50 19.17 7.01 10.19
C VAL A 50 20.57 6.45 10.31
N ASN A 51 20.79 5.59 11.31
CA ASN A 51 22.02 4.82 11.38
C ASN A 51 22.14 3.93 10.13
N PRO A 52 23.28 3.89 9.42
CA PRO A 52 23.48 3.04 8.24
C PRO A 52 23.16 1.56 8.48
N LEU A 53 23.29 1.07 9.72
CA LEU A 53 23.01 -0.31 10.09
C LEU A 53 21.52 -0.61 10.34
N GLN A 54 20.66 0.42 10.46
CA GLN A 54 19.20 0.31 10.61
C GLN A 54 18.75 -0.77 11.61
N THR A 55 19.21 -0.64 12.86
CA THR A 55 19.04 -1.67 13.89
C THR A 55 17.61 -1.75 14.44
N SER A 56 16.88 -0.64 14.44
CA SER A 56 15.51 -0.56 14.95
C SER A 56 14.46 -0.57 13.85
N ALA A 57 13.23 -0.97 14.19
CA ALA A 57 12.09 -0.89 13.29
C ALA A 57 11.82 0.56 12.83
N MET A 58 11.98 1.54 13.74
CA MET A 58 11.82 2.94 13.40
C MET A 58 12.85 3.38 12.36
N GLU A 59 14.13 3.06 12.54
CA GLU A 59 15.17 3.41 11.57
C GLU A 59 14.92 2.79 10.19
N LYS A 60 14.48 1.53 10.13
CA LYS A 60 14.12 0.87 8.87
C LYS A 60 12.97 1.57 8.16
N VAL A 61 11.93 1.95 8.90
CA VAL A 61 10.78 2.71 8.36
C VAL A 61 11.24 4.09 7.87
N THR A 62 12.01 4.82 8.69
CA THR A 62 12.57 6.12 8.33
C THR A 62 13.41 6.04 7.05
N ALA A 63 14.32 5.06 6.95
CA ALA A 63 15.14 4.85 5.76
C ALA A 63 14.29 4.55 4.51
N ALA A 64 13.28 3.69 4.65
CA ALA A 64 12.39 3.35 3.55
C ALA A 64 11.60 4.57 3.06
N VAL A 65 11.09 5.40 3.98
CA VAL A 65 10.40 6.65 3.65
C VAL A 65 11.35 7.61 2.94
N GLN A 66 12.53 7.87 3.50
CA GLN A 66 13.53 8.76 2.89
C GLN A 66 13.91 8.32 1.47
N ASN A 67 14.17 7.02 1.27
CA ASN A 67 14.46 6.46 -0.04
C ASN A 67 13.30 6.62 -1.02
N CYS A 68 12.07 6.36 -0.60
CA CYS A 68 10.89 6.52 -1.44
C CYS A 68 10.74 7.98 -1.93
N TYR A 69 10.97 8.97 -1.06
CA TYR A 69 10.91 10.38 -1.44
C TYR A 69 12.08 10.80 -2.33
N ALA A 70 13.28 10.27 -2.11
CA ALA A 70 14.44 10.53 -2.98
C ALA A 70 14.18 10.03 -4.41
N ILE A 71 13.68 8.80 -4.56
CA ILE A 71 13.32 8.22 -5.87
C ILE A 71 12.24 9.06 -6.55
N ARG A 72 11.16 9.39 -5.82
CA ARG A 72 10.05 10.20 -6.34
C ARG A 72 10.51 11.58 -6.79
N ARG A 73 11.33 12.28 -5.98
CA ARG A 73 11.84 13.62 -6.28
C ARG A 73 12.73 13.62 -7.52
N ASN A 74 13.58 12.62 -7.65
CA ASN A 74 14.56 12.54 -8.73
C ASN A 74 14.02 11.83 -9.98
N ARG A 75 12.76 11.39 -9.98
CA ARG A 75 12.14 10.56 -11.04
C ARG A 75 13.07 9.41 -11.47
N LEU A 76 13.77 8.80 -10.52
CA LEU A 76 14.72 7.74 -10.82
C LEU A 76 13.94 6.48 -11.17
N GLU A 77 13.77 6.23 -12.45
CA GLU A 77 13.28 4.95 -12.94
C GLU A 77 14.40 3.93 -12.80
N ASN A 78 14.36 3.12 -11.74
CA ASN A 78 15.32 2.05 -11.56
C ASN A 78 14.86 0.79 -12.32
N LEU A 79 14.73 0.93 -13.64
CA LEU A 79 14.34 -0.16 -14.55
C LEU A 79 15.31 -1.34 -14.45
N ARG A 80 16.57 -1.08 -14.09
CA ARG A 80 17.57 -2.11 -13.83
C ARG A 80 17.26 -2.94 -12.60
N ALA A 81 16.92 -2.32 -11.47
CA ALA A 81 16.52 -3.07 -10.29
C ALA A 81 15.24 -3.88 -10.56
N LEU A 82 14.30 -3.34 -11.34
CA LEU A 82 13.12 -4.07 -11.76
C LEU A 82 13.46 -5.24 -12.69
N SER A 83 14.35 -5.05 -13.68
CA SER A 83 14.72 -6.12 -14.62
C SER A 83 15.53 -7.22 -13.95
N GLU A 84 16.48 -6.89 -13.07
CA GLU A 84 17.21 -7.86 -12.26
C GLU A 84 16.27 -8.63 -11.32
N PHE A 85 15.31 -7.93 -10.72
CA PHE A 85 14.29 -8.55 -9.87
C PHE A 85 13.38 -9.50 -10.65
N LEU A 86 12.94 -9.08 -11.83
CA LEU A 86 12.15 -9.92 -12.73
C LEU A 86 12.96 -11.14 -13.16
N ALA A 87 14.22 -10.97 -13.59
CA ALA A 87 15.09 -12.07 -13.99
C ALA A 87 15.33 -13.08 -12.86
N ASN A 88 15.58 -12.62 -11.63
CA ASN A 88 15.74 -13.47 -10.45
C ASN A 88 14.47 -14.24 -10.06
N ASN A 89 13.30 -13.81 -10.54
CA ASN A 89 12.02 -14.49 -10.36
C ASN A 89 11.53 -15.16 -11.66
N GLY A 90 12.42 -15.33 -12.66
CA GLY A 90 12.13 -16.04 -13.90
C GLY A 90 11.33 -15.26 -14.96
N PHE A 91 11.17 -13.94 -14.77
CA PHE A 91 10.59 -13.02 -15.75
C PHE A 91 11.70 -12.37 -16.57
N GLN A 92 11.80 -12.71 -17.86
CA GLN A 92 12.69 -12.00 -18.78
C GLN A 92 11.84 -11.09 -19.68
N LEU A 93 11.90 -9.78 -19.43
CA LEU A 93 11.54 -8.76 -20.41
C LEU A 93 12.70 -8.65 -21.41
N PRO A 94 12.41 -8.51 -22.71
CA PRO A 94 12.48 -9.55 -23.75
C PRO A 94 13.64 -10.57 -23.65
N PRO A 95 13.53 -11.76 -24.29
CA PRO A 95 14.37 -12.91 -24.00
C PRO A 95 15.81 -12.70 -24.49
N VAL A 96 16.75 -12.61 -23.55
CA VAL A 96 18.17 -12.88 -23.84
C VAL A 96 18.38 -14.37 -23.56
N SER A 97 18.54 -15.11 -24.65
CA SER A 97 18.53 -16.57 -24.75
C SER A 97 19.29 -17.33 -23.66
N GLY A 98 18.67 -18.38 -23.10
CA GLY A 98 19.41 -19.53 -22.56
C GLY A 98 19.04 -20.01 -21.15
N GLN A 99 18.12 -19.35 -20.43
CA GLN A 99 17.70 -19.80 -19.10
C GLN A 99 16.33 -20.49 -19.11
N PRO A 100 16.10 -21.47 -18.23
CA PRO A 100 14.83 -22.17 -18.13
C PRO A 100 13.72 -21.22 -17.71
N VAL A 101 12.64 -21.18 -18.50
CA VAL A 101 11.44 -20.40 -18.21
C VAL A 101 10.64 -21.16 -17.13
N PRO A 102 10.26 -20.51 -16.00
CA PRO A 102 9.45 -21.14 -14.96
C PRO A 102 8.09 -21.57 -15.50
N SER A 103 7.51 -22.62 -14.91
CA SER A 103 6.17 -23.06 -15.31
C SER A 103 5.11 -21.97 -15.02
N PRO A 104 4.02 -21.87 -15.79
CA PRO A 104 2.98 -20.87 -15.54
C PRO A 104 2.42 -20.88 -14.12
N LEU A 105 2.29 -22.06 -13.49
CA LEU A 105 1.83 -22.19 -12.11
C LEU A 105 2.87 -21.66 -11.12
N GLU A 106 4.14 -22.01 -11.30
CA GLU A 106 5.25 -21.52 -10.48
C GLU A 106 5.37 -19.99 -10.56
N LEU A 107 5.13 -19.44 -11.75
CA LEU A 107 5.08 -18.01 -11.99
C LEU A 107 3.97 -17.34 -11.16
N LEU A 108 2.76 -17.89 -11.23
CA LEU A 108 1.61 -17.38 -10.49
C LEU A 108 1.82 -17.45 -8.98
N ILE A 109 2.37 -18.56 -8.48
CA ILE A 109 2.69 -18.75 -7.05
C ILE A 109 3.77 -17.76 -6.61
N THR A 110 4.82 -17.58 -7.41
CA THR A 110 5.92 -16.65 -7.14
C THR A 110 5.41 -15.21 -7.06
N LEU A 111 4.60 -14.79 -8.03
CA LEU A 111 3.97 -13.47 -8.01
C LEU A 111 3.07 -13.28 -6.78
N ASN A 112 2.29 -14.29 -6.42
CA ASN A 112 1.38 -14.20 -5.29
C ASN A 112 2.10 -14.08 -3.95
N PHE A 113 3.00 -15.02 -3.65
CA PHE A 113 3.60 -15.13 -2.33
C PHE A 113 4.81 -14.22 -2.15
N ARG A 114 5.70 -14.14 -3.16
CA ARG A 114 6.89 -13.31 -3.04
C ARG A 114 6.58 -11.86 -3.34
N LEU A 115 5.81 -11.62 -4.41
CA LEU A 115 5.62 -10.26 -4.94
C LEU A 115 4.33 -9.60 -4.46
N ARG A 116 3.42 -10.38 -3.86
CA ARG A 116 2.06 -9.93 -3.48
C ARG A 116 1.30 -9.33 -4.67
N ILE A 117 1.55 -9.85 -5.87
CA ILE A 117 0.86 -9.50 -7.12
C ILE A 117 -0.07 -10.67 -7.49
N PRO A 118 -1.35 -10.64 -7.05
CA PRO A 118 -2.30 -11.68 -7.41
C PRO A 118 -2.82 -11.47 -8.85
N LEU A 119 -2.35 -12.27 -9.81
CA LEU A 119 -2.78 -12.16 -11.21
C LEU A 119 -4.14 -12.82 -11.47
N LEU A 120 -4.33 -14.09 -11.08
CA LEU A 120 -5.55 -14.87 -11.34
C LEU A 120 -6.35 -15.19 -10.07
N PHE A 121 -5.63 -15.43 -8.98
CA PHE A 121 -6.18 -15.68 -7.66
C PHE A 121 -5.28 -15.00 -6.64
N ALA A 122 -5.79 -14.72 -5.45
CA ALA A 122 -5.00 -14.25 -4.32
C ALA A 122 -4.84 -15.39 -3.30
N LEU A 123 -3.60 -15.68 -2.94
CA LEU A 123 -3.25 -16.64 -1.90
C LEU A 123 -2.97 -15.87 -0.61
N ARG A 124 -3.76 -16.13 0.43
CA ARG A 124 -3.59 -15.48 1.73
C ARG A 124 -3.65 -16.49 2.86
N PRO A 125 -2.70 -16.46 3.81
CA PRO A 125 -2.86 -17.17 5.06
C PRO A 125 -4.03 -16.52 5.83
N ALA A 126 -5.01 -17.32 6.21
CA ALA A 126 -6.15 -16.91 7.04
C ALA A 126 -6.24 -17.81 8.26
N ILE A 127 -6.92 -17.33 9.30
CA ILE A 127 -7.27 -18.14 10.46
C ILE A 127 -8.47 -19.00 10.06
N ASP A 128 -8.43 -20.29 10.37
CA ASP A 128 -9.57 -21.17 10.20
C ASP A 128 -10.62 -20.85 11.27
N LEU A 129 -11.63 -20.08 10.90
CA LEU A 129 -12.72 -19.67 11.80
C LEU A 129 -13.57 -20.85 12.31
N ARG A 130 -13.36 -22.07 11.81
CA ARG A 130 -14.02 -23.28 12.33
C ARG A 130 -13.34 -23.84 13.57
N THR A 131 -12.04 -23.60 13.70
CA THR A 131 -11.19 -24.25 14.73
C THR A 131 -10.36 -23.25 15.54
N ASP A 132 -10.27 -21.98 15.12
CA ASP A 132 -9.56 -20.83 15.74
C ASP A 132 -8.08 -21.06 16.11
N ASP A 133 -7.55 -22.27 15.91
CA ASP A 133 -6.19 -22.68 16.28
C ASP A 133 -5.30 -22.96 15.05
N ARG A 134 -5.87 -22.95 13.84
CA ARG A 134 -5.16 -23.31 12.60
C ARG A 134 -5.06 -22.16 11.61
N LYS A 135 -3.92 -22.09 10.93
CA LYS A 135 -3.74 -21.26 9.74
C LYS A 135 -4.05 -22.09 8.50
N ILE A 136 -4.94 -21.60 7.66
CA ILE A 136 -5.27 -22.18 6.37
C ILE A 136 -4.82 -21.27 5.24
N LEU A 137 -4.50 -21.87 4.09
CA LEU A 137 -4.26 -21.10 2.88
C LEU A 137 -5.59 -20.92 2.15
N THR A 138 -6.01 -19.67 2.01
CA THR A 138 -7.22 -19.32 1.27
C THR A 138 -6.87 -18.91 -0.16
N VAL A 139 -7.71 -19.35 -1.10
CA VAL A 139 -7.67 -18.95 -2.51
C VAL A 139 -8.88 -18.06 -2.76
N MET A 140 -8.64 -16.79 -3.07
CA MET A 140 -9.70 -15.84 -3.42
C MET A 140 -9.63 -15.51 -4.90
N THR A 141 -10.77 -15.54 -5.60
CA THR A 141 -10.86 -15.18 -7.02
C THR A 141 -11.36 -13.75 -7.25
N ASP A 142 -11.73 -13.03 -6.19
CA ASP A 142 -12.26 -11.66 -6.31
C ASP A 142 -11.18 -10.66 -6.73
N MET A 143 -11.24 -10.26 -8.00
CA MET A 143 -10.27 -9.42 -8.70
C MET A 143 -10.43 -7.91 -8.46
N TYR A 144 -10.93 -7.47 -7.29
CA TYR A 144 -11.03 -6.04 -6.97
C TYR A 144 -9.66 -5.30 -6.97
N ASN A 145 -8.53 -6.01 -7.08
CA ASN A 145 -7.19 -5.41 -7.13
C ASN A 145 -6.65 -5.16 -8.55
N LEU A 146 -7.25 -5.71 -9.61
CA LEU A 146 -6.74 -5.48 -10.97
C LEU A 146 -7.06 -4.08 -11.52
N GLU A 147 -8.15 -3.46 -11.06
CA GLU A 147 -8.49 -2.09 -11.46
C GLU A 147 -7.44 -1.05 -11.00
N ARG A 148 -6.67 -1.32 -9.93
CA ARG A 148 -5.59 -0.42 -9.50
C ARG A 148 -4.35 -0.45 -10.38
N PHE A 149 -4.15 -1.51 -11.18
CA PHE A 149 -3.02 -1.61 -12.11
C PHE A 149 -3.37 -1.09 -13.51
N ALA A 150 -4.66 -0.89 -13.82
CA ALA A 150 -5.12 -0.44 -15.14
C ALA A 150 -5.04 1.09 -15.37
N PHE A 151 -4.72 1.89 -14.34
CA PHE A 151 -4.69 3.37 -14.44
C PHE A 151 -3.28 3.99 -14.34
N VAL A 152 -2.25 3.31 -14.82
CA VAL A 152 -1.03 3.99 -15.28
C VAL A 152 -1.16 4.17 -16.79
N SER A 153 -2.11 5.03 -17.21
CA SER A 153 -2.14 5.51 -18.60
C SER A 153 -1.03 6.53 -18.74
N ILE A 154 -0.07 6.19 -19.61
CA ILE A 154 0.99 7.08 -20.07
C ILE A 154 0.30 8.27 -20.78
N ASN A 155 0.54 9.48 -20.27
CA ASN A 155 0.41 10.75 -20.99
C ASN A 155 1.74 11.48 -20.83
#